data_AF-A0A355CJY5-F1
#
_entry.id   AF-A0A355CJY5-F1
#
_cell.length_a   1.000
_cell.length_b   1.000
_cell.length_c   1.000
_cell.angle_alpha   90.00
_cell.angle_beta   90.00
_cell.angle_gamma   90.00
#
_symmetry.space_group_name_H-M   'P 1'
#
loop_
_entity.id
_entity.type
_entity.pdbx_description
1 polymer ?
#
loop_
_entity_poly.entity_id
_entity_poly.type
_entity_poly.pdbx_seq_one_letter_code
_entity_poly.pdbx_strand_id
1 'polypeptide(L)'
;KAYINTLNVIHYMHDKYCYERIEMALHDRDVYRTMACGIAGLSVVTDSLSAIKYAKVKVIRNEQGLAVDYQVEGDYPKYGNNDDLVDSIAIDLVQHFMNEIRKHKTYRDAVPTQSVLTITSNVVYGKKTGCTPDGRKA
;
A
#
# COMPACT_ATOMS: atom_id res chain seq x y z
N LYS A 1 -9.15 7.40 -2.52
CA LYS A 1 -9.52 8.62 -3.29
C LYS A 1 -8.32 9.36 -3.89
N ALA A 2 -7.41 9.93 -3.09
CA ALA A 2 -6.28 10.73 -3.62
C ALA A 2 -5.46 9.96 -4.67
N TYR A 3 -5.12 8.70 -4.38
CA TYR A 3 -4.31 7.87 -5.28
C TYR A 3 -4.94 7.72 -6.68
N ILE A 4 -6.21 7.32 -6.78
CA ILE A 4 -6.93 7.19 -8.07
C ILE A 4 -7.05 8.53 -8.79
N ASN A 5 -7.33 9.62 -8.07
CA ASN A 5 -7.39 10.95 -8.70
C ASN A 5 -6.04 11.33 -9.30
N THR A 6 -4.94 11.05 -8.60
CA THR A 6 -3.59 11.29 -9.11
C THR A 6 -3.30 10.45 -10.34
N LEU A 7 -3.61 9.15 -10.33
CA LEU A 7 -3.41 8.27 -11.50
C LEU A 7 -4.28 8.68 -12.69
N ASN A 8 -5.52 9.11 -12.47
CA ASN A 8 -6.39 9.61 -13.52
C ASN A 8 -5.77 10.81 -14.24
N VAL A 9 -5.20 11.76 -13.49
CA VAL A 9 -4.50 12.92 -14.07
C VAL A 9 -3.25 12.47 -14.82
N ILE A 10 -2.43 11.58 -14.22
CA ILE A 10 -1.21 11.06 -14.85
C ILE A 10 -1.53 10.42 -16.19
N HIS A 11 -2.47 9.46 -16.24
CA HIS A 11 -2.78 8.74 -17.47
C HIS A 11 -3.49 9.61 -18.50
N TYR A 12 -4.36 10.54 -18.09
CA TYR A 12 -4.94 11.51 -19.02
C TYR A 12 -3.86 12.36 -19.70
N MET A 13 -2.89 12.86 -18.93
CA MET A 13 -1.82 13.69 -19.46
C MET A 13 -0.82 12.86 -20.29
N HIS A 14 -0.56 11.61 -19.92
CA HIS A 14 0.30 10.71 -20.69
C HIS A 14 -0.28 10.42 -22.06
N ASP A 15 -1.57 10.03 -22.13
CA ASP A 15 -2.28 9.81 -23.40
C ASP A 15 -2.28 11.08 -24.28
N LYS A 16 -2.38 12.27 -23.68
CA LYS A 16 -2.45 13.53 -24.42
C LYS A 16 -1.10 14.00 -24.96
N TYR A 17 -0.03 13.86 -24.18
CA TYR A 17 1.26 14.49 -24.46
C TYR A 17 2.38 13.51 -24.81
N CYS A 18 2.23 12.24 -24.47
CA CYS A 18 3.28 11.22 -24.61
C CYS A 18 2.70 9.86 -25.01
N TYR A 19 1.76 9.83 -25.96
CA TYR A 19 1.15 8.59 -26.42
C TYR A 19 2.17 7.65 -27.08
N GLU A 20 2.25 6.42 -26.58
CA GLU A 20 3.16 5.33 -26.96
C GLU A 20 2.82 4.73 -28.33
N ARG A 21 2.82 5.56 -29.38
CA ARG A 21 2.28 5.21 -30.70
C ARG A 21 2.91 3.94 -31.31
N ILE A 22 4.18 3.67 -31.04
CA ILE A 22 4.89 2.52 -31.63
C ILE A 22 4.47 1.25 -30.92
N GLU A 23 4.46 1.23 -29.58
CA GLU A 23 3.95 0.08 -28.83
C GLU A 23 2.46 -0.17 -29.15
N MET A 24 1.66 0.89 -29.22
CA MET A 24 0.22 0.79 -29.47
C MET A 24 -0.12 0.38 -30.91
N ALA A 25 0.74 0.67 -31.90
CA ALA A 25 0.55 0.21 -33.28
C ALA A 25 0.65 -1.32 -33.44
N LEU A 26 1.23 -2.00 -32.45
CA LEU A 26 1.40 -3.45 -32.41
C LEU A 26 0.30 -4.16 -31.59
N HIS A 27 -0.75 -3.44 -31.19
CA HIS A 27 -1.90 -3.99 -30.48
C HIS A 27 -3.14 -4.04 -31.38
N ASP A 28 -4.12 -4.86 -30.97
CA ASP A 28 -5.47 -4.80 -31.52
C ASP A 28 -6.08 -3.41 -31.35
N ARG A 29 -7.11 -3.10 -32.16
CA ARG A 29 -7.82 -1.81 -32.14
C ARG A 29 -8.25 -1.39 -30.72
N ASP A 30 -8.86 -2.31 -29.98
CA ASP A 30 -9.43 -2.05 -28.66
C ASP A 30 -8.62 -2.75 -27.57
N VAL A 31 -7.71 -1.98 -26.94
CA VAL A 31 -6.86 -2.51 -25.87
C VAL A 31 -7.57 -2.44 -24.52
N TYR A 32 -7.67 -3.59 -23.85
CA TYR A 32 -8.11 -3.68 -22.45
C TYR A 32 -7.11 -3.00 -21.53
N ARG A 33 -7.59 -2.11 -20.66
CA ARG A 33 -6.75 -1.30 -19.76
C ARG A 33 -7.08 -1.59 -18.31
N THR A 34 -6.06 -1.71 -17.49
CA THR A 34 -6.17 -1.77 -16.04
C THR A 34 -5.55 -0.53 -15.40
N MET A 35 -6.13 -0.08 -14.30
CA MET A 35 -5.56 0.95 -13.44
C MET A 35 -4.81 0.26 -12.30
N ALA A 36 -3.51 0.03 -12.50
CA ALA A 36 -2.68 -0.72 -11.56
C ALA A 36 -2.28 0.13 -10.35
N CYS A 37 -2.77 -0.26 -9.17
CA CYS A 37 -2.45 0.38 -7.90
C CYS A 37 -1.50 -0.50 -7.08
N GLY A 38 -0.33 0.03 -6.70
CA GLY A 38 0.62 -0.69 -5.85
C GLY A 38 0.38 -0.41 -4.37
N ILE A 39 0.58 -1.43 -3.52
CA ILE A 39 0.75 -1.24 -2.08
C ILE A 39 2.17 -1.62 -1.65
N ALA A 40 2.72 -0.86 -0.71
CA ALA A 40 4.05 -1.03 -0.16
C ALA A 40 3.97 -1.21 1.36
N GLY A 41 4.91 -1.96 1.94
CA GLY A 41 4.99 -2.16 3.39
C GLY A 41 3.89 -3.03 3.98
N LEU A 42 3.34 -3.98 3.20
CA LEU A 42 2.27 -4.86 3.66
C LEU A 42 2.62 -5.58 4.96
N SER A 43 3.81 -6.20 5.05
CA SER A 43 4.24 -6.90 6.26
C SER A 43 4.39 -5.95 7.45
N VAL A 44 4.97 -4.76 7.26
CA VAL A 44 5.13 -3.75 8.33
C VAL A 44 3.77 -3.36 8.93
N VAL A 45 2.78 -3.09 8.09
CA VAL A 45 1.42 -2.75 8.56
C VAL A 45 0.75 -3.96 9.23
N THR A 46 0.92 -5.15 8.65
CA THR A 46 0.35 -6.40 9.20
C THR A 46 0.91 -6.68 10.59
N ASP A 47 2.23 -6.67 10.74
CA ASP A 47 2.93 -6.90 12.00
C ASP A 47 2.65 -5.80 13.01
N SER A 48 2.48 -4.55 12.56
CA SER A 48 2.11 -3.44 13.44
C SER A 48 0.72 -3.63 14.04
N LEU A 49 -0.25 -4.06 13.24
CA LEU A 49 -1.60 -4.38 13.72
C LEU A 49 -1.58 -5.63 14.62
N SER A 50 -0.76 -6.63 14.29
CA SER A 50 -0.55 -7.81 15.13
C SER A 50 0.02 -7.44 16.50
N ALA A 51 1.05 -6.60 16.55
CA ALA A 51 1.65 -6.11 17.78
C ALA A 51 0.62 -5.36 18.65
N ILE A 52 -0.18 -4.49 18.05
CA ILE A 52 -1.25 -3.76 18.76
C ILE A 52 -2.32 -4.71 19.31
N LYS A 53 -2.63 -5.78 18.59
CA LYS A 53 -3.71 -6.71 18.93
C LYS A 53 -3.31 -7.77 19.96
N TYR A 54 -2.08 -8.28 19.89
CA TYR A 54 -1.64 -9.44 20.66
C TYR A 54 -0.53 -9.14 21.68
N ALA A 55 0.12 -7.97 21.59
CA ALA A 55 1.06 -7.48 22.59
C ALA A 55 0.59 -6.14 23.18
N LYS A 56 1.37 -5.60 24.12
CA LYS A 56 1.08 -4.29 24.72
C LYS A 56 2.00 -3.25 24.10
N VAL A 57 1.43 -2.42 23.22
CA VAL A 57 2.16 -1.34 22.54
C VAL A 57 1.93 -0.02 23.27
N LYS A 58 2.98 0.51 23.90
CA LYS A 58 3.00 1.85 24.50
C LYS A 58 3.48 2.87 23.48
N VAL A 59 2.64 3.89 23.21
CA VAL A 59 2.97 5.00 22.31
C VAL A 59 3.86 6.01 23.03
N ILE A 60 5.02 6.33 22.44
CA ILE A 60 5.93 7.39 22.91
C ILE A 60 5.62 8.65 22.11
N ARG A 61 5.32 9.75 22.82
CA ARG A 61 4.91 11.02 22.22
C ARG A 61 5.95 12.12 22.48
N ASN A 62 6.11 13.02 21.52
CA ASN A 62 6.88 14.25 21.72
C ASN A 62 6.08 15.31 22.50
N GLU A 63 6.69 16.47 22.73
CA GLU A 63 6.08 17.59 23.47
C GLU A 63 4.77 18.10 22.84
N GLN A 64 4.61 17.96 21.52
CA GLN A 64 3.40 18.31 20.78
C GLN A 64 2.32 17.21 20.83
N GLY A 65 2.58 16.09 21.51
CA GLY A 65 1.67 14.95 21.61
C GLY A 65 1.66 14.02 20.39
N LEU A 66 2.54 14.23 19.41
CA LEU A 66 2.67 13.38 18.22
C LEU A 66 3.37 12.07 18.59
N ALA A 67 2.87 10.93 18.09
CA ALA A 67 3.52 9.63 18.24
C ALA A 67 4.83 9.60 17.43
N VAL A 68 5.96 9.35 18.09
CA VAL A 68 7.30 9.34 17.48
C VAL A 68 8.02 8.01 17.62
N ASP A 69 7.68 7.19 18.61
CA ASP A 69 8.21 5.83 18.79
C ASP A 69 7.19 4.94 19.52
N TYR A 70 7.48 3.64 19.59
CA TYR A 70 6.63 2.64 20.22
C TYR A 70 7.49 1.69 21.06
N GLN A 71 7.01 1.38 22.26
CA GLN A 71 7.58 0.35 23.12
C GLN A 71 6.63 -0.85 23.15
N VAL A 72 7.09 -2.00 22.69
CA VAL A 72 6.31 -3.25 22.67
C VAL A 72 6.70 -4.09 23.88
N GLU A 73 5.74 -4.40 24.74
CA GLU A 73 5.87 -5.34 25.85
C GLU A 73 5.14 -6.65 25.51
N GLY A 74 5.85 -7.77 25.55
CA GLY A 74 5.36 -9.09 25.14
C GLY A 74 5.79 -9.48 23.73
N ASP A 75 5.45 -10.71 23.32
CA ASP A 75 5.67 -11.20 21.95
C ASP A 75 4.35 -11.19 21.17
N TYR A 76 4.45 -11.18 19.84
CA TYR A 76 3.29 -11.15 18.95
C TYR A 76 3.55 -11.94 17.65
N PRO A 77 2.52 -12.53 17.02
CA PRO A 77 2.65 -13.25 15.76
C PRO A 77 3.14 -12.34 14.62
N LYS A 78 4.09 -12.81 13.82
CA LYS A 78 4.65 -12.07 12.68
C LYS A 78 4.30 -12.74 11.37
N TYR A 79 3.98 -11.94 10.37
CA TYR A 79 3.59 -12.37 9.04
C TYR A 79 4.70 -13.21 8.38
N GLY A 80 4.31 -14.26 7.66
CA GLY A 80 5.23 -15.16 6.96
C GLY A 80 5.70 -16.38 7.75
N ASN A 81 5.08 -16.64 8.92
CA ASN A 81 5.35 -17.83 9.74
C ASN A 81 4.20 -18.86 9.73
N ASN A 82 3.25 -18.75 8.79
CA ASN A 82 2.06 -19.60 8.71
C ASN A 82 1.24 -19.58 10.01
N ASP A 83 0.97 -18.37 10.50
CA ASP A 83 0.14 -18.13 11.67
C ASP A 83 -1.11 -17.33 11.24
N ASP A 84 -2.25 -18.02 11.26
CA ASP A 84 -3.54 -17.50 10.82
C ASP A 84 -3.94 -16.20 11.54
N LEU A 85 -3.45 -15.97 12.77
CA LEU A 85 -3.79 -14.78 13.55
C LEU A 85 -3.25 -13.49 12.94
N VAL A 86 -2.11 -13.55 12.26
CA VAL A 86 -1.46 -12.43 11.57
C VAL A 86 -1.64 -12.51 10.07
N ASP A 87 -1.69 -13.71 9.49
CA ASP A 87 -1.89 -13.88 8.05
C ASP A 87 -3.31 -13.43 7.64
N SER A 88 -4.32 -13.61 8.51
CA SER A 88 -5.67 -13.06 8.28
C SER A 88 -5.71 -11.54 8.25
N ILE A 89 -4.83 -10.85 8.99
CA ILE A 89 -4.71 -9.38 8.95
C ILE A 89 -4.18 -8.94 7.58
N ALA A 90 -3.17 -9.62 7.04
CA ALA A 90 -2.64 -9.32 5.71
C ALA A 90 -3.69 -9.51 4.60
N ILE A 91 -4.46 -10.60 4.69
CA ILE A 91 -5.56 -10.89 3.75
C ILE A 91 -6.61 -9.76 3.79
N ASP A 92 -7.05 -9.38 4.99
CA ASP A 92 -8.04 -8.30 5.16
C ASP A 92 -7.52 -6.97 4.61
N LEU A 93 -6.27 -6.60 4.89
CA LEU A 93 -5.67 -5.36 4.37
C LEU A 93 -5.68 -5.30 2.84
N VAL A 94 -5.30 -6.40 2.18
CA VAL A 94 -5.29 -6.47 0.71
C VAL A 94 -6.72 -6.36 0.16
N GLN A 95 -7.65 -7.14 0.71
CA GLN A 95 -9.04 -7.14 0.26
C GLN A 95 -9.72 -5.78 0.49
N HIS A 96 -9.52 -5.20 1.66
CA HIS A 96 -10.10 -3.92 2.05
C HIS A 96 -9.60 -2.81 1.14
N PHE A 97 -8.29 -2.72 0.90
CA PHE A 97 -7.73 -1.68 0.03
C PHE A 97 -8.22 -1.83 -1.42
N MET A 98 -8.29 -3.06 -1.94
CA MET A 98 -8.84 -3.31 -3.28
C MET A 98 -10.31 -2.86 -3.38
N ASN A 99 -11.11 -3.16 -2.35
CA ASN A 99 -12.51 -2.76 -2.30
C ASN A 99 -12.67 -1.24 -2.24
N GLU A 100 -11.78 -0.52 -1.55
CA GLU A 100 -11.76 0.95 -1.58
C GLU A 100 -11.38 1.51 -2.96
N ILE A 101 -10.38 0.93 -3.63
CA ILE A 101 -9.98 1.35 -4.99
C ILE A 101 -11.15 1.21 -5.97
N ARG A 102 -11.88 0.08 -5.93
CA ARG A 102 -13.02 -0.21 -6.82
C ARG A 102 -14.16 0.80 -6.73
N LYS A 103 -14.28 1.54 -5.63
CA LYS A 103 -15.34 2.56 -5.44
C LYS A 103 -15.10 3.84 -6.25
N HIS A 104 -13.94 3.98 -6.89
CA HIS A 104 -13.55 5.22 -7.56
C HIS A 104 -13.54 5.06 -9.08
N LYS A 105 -14.08 6.05 -9.80
CA LYS A 105 -14.04 6.09 -11.27
C LYS A 105 -12.61 6.30 -11.76
N THR A 106 -12.23 5.53 -12.76
CA THR A 106 -10.91 5.59 -13.40
C THR A 106 -10.98 6.27 -14.77
N TYR A 107 -9.88 6.89 -15.18
CA TYR A 107 -9.74 7.44 -16.52
C TYR A 107 -9.89 6.34 -17.56
N ARG A 108 -10.66 6.64 -18.62
CA ARG A 108 -10.93 5.73 -19.75
C ARG A 108 -11.53 4.37 -19.31
N ASP A 109 -12.24 4.39 -18.18
CA ASP A 109 -12.89 3.24 -17.54
C ASP A 109 -11.95 2.04 -17.34
N ALA A 110 -10.64 2.31 -17.14
CA ALA A 110 -9.64 1.28 -16.90
C ALA A 110 -9.97 0.48 -15.63
N VAL A 111 -9.94 -0.85 -15.73
CA VAL A 111 -10.37 -1.73 -14.62
C VAL A 111 -9.39 -1.62 -13.46
N PRO A 112 -9.81 -1.22 -12.25
CA PRO A 112 -8.90 -1.10 -11.12
C PRO A 112 -8.30 -2.46 -10.75
N THR A 113 -7.00 -2.49 -10.52
CA THR A 113 -6.26 -3.67 -10.06
C THR A 113 -5.27 -3.30 -8.96
N GLN A 114 -4.82 -4.29 -8.19
CA GLN A 114 -3.86 -4.09 -7.12
C GLN A 114 -2.66 -5.03 -7.26
N SER A 115 -1.48 -4.54 -6.91
CA SER A 115 -0.27 -5.35 -6.74
C SER A 115 0.36 -5.11 -5.37
N VAL A 116 0.90 -6.17 -4.77
CA VAL A 116 1.80 -6.08 -3.61
C VAL A 116 3.23 -6.03 -4.16
N LEU A 117 3.67 -4.84 -4.55
CA LEU A 117 4.92 -4.65 -5.29
C LEU A 117 5.57 -3.32 -4.93
N THR A 118 6.87 -3.33 -4.62
CA THR A 118 7.60 -2.13 -4.18
C THR A 118 8.75 -1.71 -5.07
N ILE A 119 9.40 -2.62 -5.80
CA ILE A 119 10.71 -2.33 -6.44
C ILE A 119 11.67 -1.74 -5.38
N THR A 120 12.24 -0.56 -5.60
CA THR A 120 13.11 0.15 -4.64
C THR A 120 12.35 1.08 -3.70
N SER A 121 11.03 1.19 -3.84
CA SER A 121 10.22 2.07 -3.00
C SER A 121 10.18 1.64 -1.54
N ASN A 122 10.47 0.37 -1.22
CA ASN A 122 10.63 -0.09 0.16
C ASN A 122 11.73 0.70 0.90
N VAL A 123 12.84 1.03 0.22
CA VAL A 123 13.93 1.83 0.80
C VAL A 123 13.51 3.29 0.92
N VAL A 124 12.89 3.85 -0.12
CA VAL A 124 12.51 5.27 -0.15
C VAL A 124 11.41 5.56 0.88
N TYR A 125 10.37 4.73 0.93
CA TYR A 125 9.32 4.84 1.94
C TYR A 125 9.86 4.52 3.33
N GLY A 126 10.70 3.49 3.48
CA GLY A 126 11.32 3.14 4.76
C GLY A 126 12.07 4.32 5.39
N LYS A 127 12.93 5.00 4.61
CA LYS A 127 13.68 6.20 5.04
C LYS A 127 12.79 7.40 5.36
N LYS A 128 11.58 7.45 4.81
CA LYS A 128 10.61 8.54 5.00
C LYS A 128 9.51 8.18 6.00
N THR A 129 9.59 7.01 6.62
CA THR A 129 8.62 6.52 7.60
C THR A 129 9.33 6.38 8.93
N GLY A 130 8.77 6.98 9.99
CA GLY A 130 9.32 6.86 11.34
C GLY A 130 9.17 5.46 11.93
N CYS A 131 9.41 5.34 13.24
CA CYS A 131 9.19 4.09 13.96
C CYS A 131 7.73 3.62 13.81
N THR A 132 7.54 2.31 13.68
CA THR A 132 6.21 1.68 13.55
C THR A 132 5.91 0.71 14.70
N PRO A 133 4.62 0.43 14.99
CA PRO A 133 4.22 -0.41 16.13
C PRO A 133 4.77 -1.84 16.14
N ASP A 134 5.18 -2.39 14.99
CA ASP A 134 5.90 -3.66 14.88
C ASP A 134 7.31 -3.62 15.52
N GLY A 135 7.79 -2.44 15.90
CA GLY A 135 9.12 -2.22 16.45
C GLY A 135 10.17 -1.89 15.39
N ARG A 136 9.79 -1.80 14.09
CA ARG A 136 10.69 -1.31 13.05
C ARG A 136 11.06 0.14 13.35
N LYS A 137 12.36 0.43 13.36
CA LYS A 137 12.90 1.77 13.60
C LYS A 137 12.87 2.64 12.35
N ALA A 138 12.91 3.95 12.59
CA ALA A 138 13.04 4.98 11.57
C ALA A 138 14.35 4.83 10.77
#